data_AF-A0AAN6SFW6-F1
#
_entry.id   AF-A0AAN6SFW6-F1
#
_cell.length_a   1.000
_cell.length_b   1.000
_cell.length_c   1.000
_cell.angle_alpha   90.00
_cell.angle_beta   90.00
_cell.angle_gamma   90.00
#
_symmetry.space_group_name_H-M   'P 1'
#
loop_
_entity.id
_entity.type
_entity.pdbx_description
1 polymer ?
#
loop_
_entity_poly.entity_id
_entity_poly.type
_entity_poly.pdbx_seq_one_letter_code
_entity_poly.pdbx_strand_id
1 'polypeptide(L)'
;MNGPSSTELSATLDFLTDAAHLLATTAPETSAFLMNQRGNLMFENELSQSDVQRQHVCSCCGHIMIPGQGSTLKFEHQKAVRKRTKAGQKFIKTPVQTKRQIHLPEPRKGPVKRITCGHCEKQTEIKFPAPPPISRRSINLRTQLQQQQQQQQAPKTTATGLKPNTAPILGSLGGLSAQKPTSSSSANSKKRAKSRKAGLQALLDQSSNSSKASRPGLGLSLADFMQK
;
A
#
# COMPACT_ATOMS: atom_id res chain seq x y z
N MET A 1 -12.87 12.51 -51.77
CA MET A 1 -13.52 11.71 -50.72
C MET A 1 -13.94 12.65 -49.62
N ASN A 2 -15.21 12.62 -49.20
CA ASN A 2 -15.60 13.29 -47.96
C ASN A 2 -15.30 12.32 -46.82
N GLY A 3 -14.54 12.73 -45.81
CA GLY A 3 -14.33 11.92 -44.62
C GLY A 3 -15.62 11.78 -43.80
N PRO A 4 -15.78 10.71 -43.00
CA PRO A 4 -16.89 10.60 -42.07
C PRO A 4 -16.86 11.75 -41.07
N SER A 5 -18.04 12.16 -40.60
CA SER A 5 -18.14 13.19 -39.57
C SER A 5 -17.59 12.68 -38.23
N SER A 6 -17.07 13.57 -37.37
CA SER A 6 -16.45 13.15 -36.09
C SER A 6 -17.37 12.29 -35.21
N THR A 7 -18.68 12.62 -35.19
CA THR A 7 -19.73 11.88 -34.47
C THR A 7 -20.02 10.50 -35.05
N GLU A 8 -19.96 10.38 -36.38
CA GLU A 8 -20.14 9.14 -37.14
C GLU A 8 -18.93 8.22 -36.98
N LEU A 9 -17.71 8.78 -36.95
CA LEU A 9 -16.49 8.06 -36.60
C LEU A 9 -16.60 7.46 -35.19
N SER A 10 -16.97 8.26 -34.17
CA SER A 10 -17.10 7.74 -32.81
C SER A 10 -18.16 6.64 -32.71
N ALA A 11 -19.34 6.85 -33.30
CA ALA A 11 -20.40 5.83 -33.31
C ALA A 11 -19.97 4.52 -34.01
N THR A 12 -19.17 4.63 -35.08
CA THR A 12 -18.59 3.47 -35.78
C THR A 12 -17.57 2.74 -34.92
N LEU A 13 -16.69 3.46 -34.23
CA LEU A 13 -15.68 2.88 -33.33
C LEU A 13 -16.33 2.18 -32.12
N ASP A 14 -17.43 2.73 -31.59
CA ASP A 14 -18.20 2.14 -30.49
C ASP A 14 -18.97 0.90 -30.96
N PHE A 15 -19.69 0.97 -32.08
CA PHE A 15 -20.36 -0.19 -32.69
C PHE A 15 -19.40 -1.37 -32.95
N LEU A 16 -18.20 -1.10 -33.50
CA LEU A 16 -17.17 -2.14 -33.70
C LEU A 16 -16.63 -2.71 -32.38
N THR A 17 -16.67 -1.93 -31.29
CA THR A 17 -16.29 -2.40 -29.93
C THR A 17 -17.33 -3.40 -29.42
N ASP A 18 -18.60 -3.01 -29.43
CA ASP A 18 -19.70 -3.82 -28.88
C ASP A 18 -19.95 -5.09 -29.71
N ALA A 19 -19.95 -4.98 -31.04
CA ALA A 19 -20.10 -6.13 -31.93
C ALA A 19 -18.96 -7.15 -31.77
N ALA A 20 -17.72 -6.68 -31.56
CA ALA A 20 -16.59 -7.56 -31.28
C ALA A 20 -16.72 -8.23 -29.91
N HIS A 21 -17.11 -7.49 -28.86
CA HIS A 21 -17.30 -8.07 -27.53
C HIS A 21 -18.46 -9.08 -27.47
N LEU A 22 -19.54 -8.86 -28.22
CA LEU A 22 -20.66 -9.80 -28.36
C LEU A 22 -20.23 -11.13 -29.01
N LEU A 23 -19.29 -11.08 -29.96
CA LEU A 23 -18.78 -12.24 -30.70
C LEU A 23 -17.52 -12.88 -30.07
N ALA A 24 -16.95 -12.29 -29.02
CA ALA A 24 -15.63 -12.67 -28.49
C ALA A 24 -15.50 -14.14 -28.06
N THR A 25 -16.58 -14.76 -27.58
CA THR A 25 -16.60 -16.14 -27.09
C THR A 25 -17.06 -17.17 -28.13
N THR A 26 -17.86 -16.75 -29.12
CA THR A 26 -18.48 -17.63 -30.12
C THR A 26 -17.76 -17.60 -31.47
N ALA A 27 -17.17 -16.47 -31.82
CA ALA A 27 -16.41 -16.24 -33.05
C ALA A 27 -15.19 -15.35 -32.77
N PRO A 28 -14.15 -15.88 -32.06
CA PRO A 28 -12.98 -15.10 -31.66
C PRO A 28 -12.24 -14.48 -32.86
N GLU A 29 -12.22 -15.15 -34.01
CA GLU A 29 -11.63 -14.63 -35.25
C GLU A 29 -12.42 -13.45 -35.84
N THR A 30 -13.76 -13.50 -35.79
CA THR A 30 -14.61 -12.38 -36.24
C THR A 30 -14.51 -11.18 -35.30
N SER A 31 -14.46 -11.40 -33.98
CA SER A 31 -14.21 -10.30 -33.03
C SER A 31 -12.82 -9.68 -33.20
N ALA A 32 -11.80 -10.50 -33.51
CA ALA A 32 -10.46 -10.03 -33.85
C ALA A 32 -10.46 -9.17 -35.12
N PHE A 33 -11.14 -9.61 -36.19
CA PHE A 33 -11.30 -8.83 -37.42
C PHE A 33 -11.94 -7.45 -37.17
N LEU A 34 -13.06 -7.40 -36.44
CA LEU A 34 -13.76 -6.14 -36.11
C LEU A 34 -12.87 -5.19 -35.28
N MET A 35 -12.16 -5.70 -34.28
CA MET A 35 -11.19 -4.92 -33.50
C MET A 35 -9.97 -4.46 -34.31
N ASN A 36 -9.55 -5.23 -35.32
CA ASN A 36 -8.48 -4.84 -36.24
C ASN A 36 -8.95 -3.72 -37.18
N GLN A 37 -10.17 -3.83 -37.74
CA GLN A 37 -10.81 -2.77 -38.53
C GLN A 37 -10.98 -1.47 -37.72
N ARG A 38 -11.42 -1.58 -36.46
CA ARG A 38 -11.46 -0.47 -35.50
C ARG A 38 -10.08 0.15 -35.27
N GLY A 39 -9.03 -0.68 -35.21
CA GLY A 39 -7.64 -0.25 -35.11
C GLY A 39 -7.17 0.55 -36.33
N ASN A 40 -7.52 0.10 -37.53
CA ASN A 40 -7.21 0.78 -38.80
C ASN A 40 -7.93 2.13 -38.89
N LEU A 41 -9.23 2.20 -38.60
CA LEU A 41 -10.00 3.45 -38.59
C LEU A 41 -9.41 4.48 -37.60
N MET A 42 -8.94 4.05 -36.43
CA MET A 42 -8.21 4.94 -35.51
C MET A 42 -6.90 5.45 -36.12
N PHE A 43 -6.13 4.59 -36.78
CA PHE A 43 -4.86 4.98 -37.41
C PHE A 43 -5.05 5.95 -38.60
N GLU A 44 -6.04 5.67 -39.47
CA GLU A 44 -6.41 6.51 -40.62
C GLU A 44 -6.88 7.92 -40.22
N ASN A 45 -7.38 8.09 -38.99
CA ASN A 45 -7.84 9.36 -38.43
C ASN A 45 -6.87 9.91 -37.36
N GLU A 46 -5.62 9.44 -37.34
CA GLU A 46 -4.53 9.86 -36.43
C GLU A 46 -4.83 9.72 -34.92
N LEU A 47 -5.83 8.91 -34.54
CA LEU A 47 -6.25 8.71 -33.15
C LEU A 47 -5.36 7.72 -32.40
N SER A 48 -4.68 8.20 -31.36
CA SER A 48 -3.85 7.34 -30.49
C SER A 48 -4.68 6.33 -29.70
N GLN A 49 -4.33 5.04 -29.79
CA GLN A 49 -4.93 3.99 -28.95
C GLN A 49 -4.51 4.16 -27.48
N SER A 50 -5.47 4.09 -26.55
CA SER A 50 -5.19 4.22 -25.13
C SER A 50 -4.43 3.01 -24.57
N ASP A 51 -3.60 3.24 -23.56
CA ASP A 51 -2.91 2.16 -22.85
C ASP A 51 -3.87 1.19 -22.15
N VAL A 52 -5.13 1.57 -21.93
CA VAL A 52 -6.18 0.64 -21.47
C VAL A 52 -6.61 -0.28 -22.61
N GLN A 53 -6.90 0.23 -23.81
CA GLN A 53 -7.27 -0.61 -24.96
C GLN A 53 -6.15 -1.60 -25.31
N ARG A 54 -4.89 -1.14 -25.27
CA ARG A 54 -3.69 -1.97 -25.47
C ARG A 54 -3.52 -3.09 -24.43
N GLN A 55 -4.25 -3.07 -23.31
CA GLN A 55 -4.27 -4.17 -22.33
C GLN A 55 -5.26 -5.28 -22.68
N HIS A 56 -6.29 -4.97 -23.46
CA HIS A 56 -7.42 -5.86 -23.74
C HIS A 56 -7.50 -6.30 -25.20
N VAL A 57 -6.83 -5.60 -26.13
CA VAL A 57 -6.90 -5.86 -27.57
C VAL A 57 -5.49 -5.90 -28.16
N CYS A 58 -5.18 -6.91 -28.97
CA CYS A 58 -3.89 -7.00 -29.64
C CYS A 58 -3.79 -6.02 -30.82
N SER A 59 -2.88 -5.04 -30.74
CA SER A 59 -2.71 -3.97 -31.74
C SER A 59 -2.10 -4.41 -33.08
N CYS A 60 -2.16 -5.70 -33.44
CA CYS A 60 -1.67 -6.25 -34.71
C CYS A 60 -2.53 -7.38 -35.31
N CYS A 61 -3.52 -7.91 -34.58
CA CYS A 61 -4.52 -8.83 -35.12
C CYS A 61 -5.94 -8.57 -34.59
N GLY A 62 -6.12 -7.58 -33.70
CA GLY A 62 -7.39 -7.26 -33.06
C GLY A 62 -7.88 -8.27 -32.00
N HIS A 63 -7.25 -9.44 -31.86
CA HIS A 63 -7.70 -10.47 -30.90
C HIS A 63 -7.81 -9.93 -29.45
N ILE A 64 -8.96 -10.18 -28.82
CA ILE A 64 -9.30 -9.72 -27.47
C ILE A 64 -8.56 -10.59 -26.45
N MET A 65 -7.59 -9.99 -25.75
CA MET A 65 -6.64 -10.68 -24.88
C MET A 65 -7.21 -10.89 -23.48
N ILE A 66 -7.81 -12.07 -23.23
CA ILE A 66 -8.31 -12.46 -21.90
C ILE A 66 -7.23 -13.27 -21.16
N PRO A 67 -6.66 -12.77 -20.03
CA PRO A 67 -5.62 -13.49 -19.30
C PRO A 67 -6.10 -14.84 -18.76
N GLY A 68 -5.38 -15.91 -19.10
CA GLY A 68 -5.75 -17.28 -18.75
C GLY A 68 -6.55 -18.02 -19.83
N GLN A 69 -7.02 -17.33 -20.88
CA GLN A 69 -7.60 -17.91 -22.08
C GLN A 69 -6.62 -17.71 -23.24
N GLY A 70 -5.54 -18.51 -23.26
CA GLY A 70 -4.43 -18.43 -24.22
C GLY A 70 -3.52 -17.21 -24.05
N SER A 71 -4.08 -16.01 -23.91
CA SER A 71 -3.31 -14.78 -23.71
C SER A 71 -2.63 -14.75 -22.34
N THR A 72 -1.36 -14.32 -22.29
CA THR A 72 -0.53 -14.36 -21.07
C THR A 72 -0.14 -12.97 -20.56
N LEU A 73 -0.03 -12.85 -19.23
CA LEU A 73 0.24 -11.59 -18.54
C LEU A 73 1.42 -11.75 -17.57
N LYS A 74 2.45 -10.91 -17.71
CA LYS A 74 3.65 -10.90 -16.86
C LYS A 74 3.92 -9.48 -16.35
N PHE A 75 4.14 -9.34 -15.04
CA PHE A 75 4.51 -8.06 -14.40
C PHE A 75 5.99 -8.06 -14.01
N GLU A 76 6.81 -7.39 -14.82
CA GLU A 76 8.23 -7.23 -14.54
C GLU A 76 8.46 -6.02 -13.64
N HIS A 77 9.05 -6.26 -12.46
CA HIS A 77 9.49 -5.22 -11.55
C HIS A 77 11.02 -5.25 -11.50
N GLN A 78 11.69 -4.20 -11.98
CA GLN A 78 13.12 -4.06 -11.72
C GLN A 78 13.33 -3.95 -10.21
N LYS A 79 13.86 -5.01 -9.61
CA LYS A 79 14.15 -5.09 -8.17
C LYS A 79 15.10 -3.95 -7.84
N ALA A 80 14.58 -2.90 -7.19
CA ALA A 80 15.36 -1.71 -6.85
C ALA A 80 16.67 -2.15 -6.20
N VAL A 81 17.79 -1.88 -6.88
CA VAL A 81 19.11 -2.38 -6.50
C VAL A 81 19.43 -1.80 -5.13
N ARG A 82 19.20 -2.62 -4.10
CA ARG A 82 19.59 -2.31 -2.72
C ARG A 82 21.11 -2.32 -2.73
N LYS A 83 21.72 -1.16 -3.02
CA LYS A 83 23.11 -0.85 -2.69
C LYS A 83 23.24 -1.02 -1.18
N ARG A 84 23.51 -2.26 -0.76
CA ARG A 84 24.11 -2.59 0.53
C ARG A 84 25.46 -1.88 0.51
N THR A 85 25.46 -0.63 0.96
CA THR A 85 26.67 0.05 1.41
C THR A 85 27.32 -0.90 2.42
N LYS A 86 28.46 -1.48 2.03
CA LYS A 86 29.20 -2.42 2.89
C LYS A 86 29.74 -1.62 4.06
N ALA A 87 28.98 -1.58 5.15
CA ALA A 87 29.49 -1.11 6.43
C ALA A 87 30.71 -1.98 6.79
N GLY A 88 31.85 -1.33 7.08
CA GLY A 88 33.05 -2.04 7.54
C GLY A 88 34.18 -2.26 6.52
N GLN A 89 34.30 -1.48 5.45
CA GLN A 89 35.65 -1.23 4.90
C GLN A 89 36.29 -0.05 5.64
N LYS A 90 37.41 -0.33 6.32
CA LYS A 90 38.19 0.64 7.09
C LYS A 90 38.84 1.65 6.14
N PHE A 91 38.86 2.92 6.52
CA PHE A 91 39.63 3.94 5.80
C PHE A 91 41.14 3.67 5.92
N ILE A 92 41.73 3.05 4.90
CA ILE A 92 43.15 3.23 4.60
C ILE A 92 43.25 4.47 3.71
N LYS A 93 44.02 5.47 4.15
CA LYS A 93 44.15 6.75 3.44
C LYS A 93 45.27 6.65 2.39
N THR A 94 44.92 6.51 1.12
CA THR A 94 45.84 6.69 -0.01
C THR A 94 45.33 7.79 -0.93
N PRO A 95 45.99 8.96 -1.02
CA PRO A 95 45.52 10.10 -1.81
C PRO A 95 45.89 9.94 -3.29
N VAL A 96 45.10 9.16 -4.04
CA VAL A 96 45.20 9.07 -5.51
C VAL A 96 44.04 9.85 -6.14
N GLN A 97 44.38 10.83 -6.99
CA GLN A 97 43.43 11.78 -7.59
C GLN A 97 42.65 11.18 -8.78
N THR A 98 41.93 10.08 -8.57
CA THR A 98 41.05 9.53 -9.62
C THR A 98 39.83 10.44 -9.79
N LYS A 99 39.77 11.14 -10.92
CA LYS A 99 38.69 12.03 -11.38
C LYS A 99 37.30 11.40 -11.14
N ARG A 100 36.64 11.77 -10.03
CA ARG A 100 35.29 11.30 -9.68
C ARG A 100 34.27 11.87 -10.67
N GLN A 101 34.02 11.14 -11.76
CA GLN A 101 32.87 11.42 -12.61
C GLN A 101 31.61 11.29 -11.76
N ILE A 102 30.82 12.37 -11.69
CA ILE A 102 29.56 12.40 -10.96
C ILE A 102 28.55 11.64 -11.83
N HIS A 103 28.53 10.32 -11.69
CA HIS A 103 27.55 9.46 -12.34
C HIS A 103 26.19 9.77 -11.72
N LEU A 104 25.43 10.64 -12.38
CA LEU A 104 24.11 11.08 -11.95
C LEU A 104 23.22 9.84 -11.75
N PRO A 105 22.52 9.70 -10.62
CA PRO A 105 21.78 8.47 -10.33
C PRO A 105 20.66 8.30 -11.36
N GLU A 106 20.77 7.24 -12.17
CA GLU A 106 19.79 6.87 -13.20
C GLU A 106 18.36 6.91 -12.62
N PRO A 107 17.39 7.55 -13.29
CA PRO A 107 16.02 7.62 -12.81
C PRO A 107 15.48 6.19 -12.63
N ARG A 108 14.89 5.92 -11.46
CA ARG A 108 14.36 4.59 -11.15
C ARG A 108 13.33 4.22 -12.21
N LYS A 109 13.51 3.09 -12.88
CA LYS A 109 12.52 2.53 -13.82
C LYS A 109 11.30 2.03 -13.04
N GLY A 110 10.11 2.29 -13.57
CA GLY A 110 8.85 1.79 -13.01
C GLY A 110 8.60 0.32 -13.38
N PRO A 111 7.50 -0.27 -12.88
CA PRO A 111 7.11 -1.62 -13.28
C PRO A 111 6.61 -1.65 -14.72
N VAL A 112 6.74 -2.81 -15.34
CA VAL A 112 6.40 -3.05 -16.75
C VAL A 112 5.39 -4.20 -16.83
N LYS A 113 4.26 -3.96 -17.50
CA LYS A 113 3.26 -4.99 -17.84
C LYS A 113 3.55 -5.47 -19.26
N ARG A 114 3.92 -6.74 -19.38
CA ARG A 114 4.16 -7.46 -20.63
C ARG A 114 2.99 -8.41 -20.86
N ILE A 115 2.30 -8.24 -21.97
CA ILE A 115 1.12 -9.01 -22.36
C ILE A 115 1.46 -9.72 -23.66
N THR A 116 1.09 -11.00 -23.79
CA THR A 116 1.31 -11.79 -25.01
C THR A 116 -0.04 -12.19 -25.57
N CYS A 117 -0.29 -11.87 -26.84
CA CYS A 117 -1.52 -12.29 -27.53
C CYS A 117 -1.59 -13.82 -27.65
N GLY A 118 -2.73 -14.41 -27.30
CA GLY A 118 -2.95 -15.86 -27.41
C GLY A 118 -3.17 -16.38 -28.84
N HIS A 119 -3.37 -15.50 -29.83
CA HIS A 119 -3.59 -15.86 -31.24
C HIS A 119 -2.32 -15.66 -32.10
N CYS A 120 -1.65 -14.49 -32.04
CA CYS A 120 -0.46 -14.19 -32.88
C CYS A 120 0.87 -14.08 -32.12
N GLU A 121 0.91 -14.47 -30.85
CA GLU A 121 2.09 -14.44 -29.93
C GLU A 121 2.77 -13.07 -29.74
N LYS A 122 2.35 -12.00 -30.42
CA LYS A 122 2.99 -10.69 -30.31
C LYS A 122 2.85 -10.12 -28.90
N GLN A 123 3.94 -9.52 -28.42
CA GLN A 123 4.03 -8.93 -27.10
C GLN A 123 3.69 -7.42 -27.11
N THR A 124 2.78 -7.02 -26.24
CA THR A 124 2.51 -5.62 -25.91
C THR A 124 3.22 -5.27 -24.61
N GLU A 125 4.02 -4.20 -24.63
CA GLU A 125 4.67 -3.65 -23.43
C GLU A 125 4.01 -2.33 -23.02
N ILE A 126 3.75 -2.19 -21.72
CA ILE A 126 3.18 -1.01 -21.05
C ILE A 126 4.06 -0.66 -19.85
N LYS A 127 4.51 0.59 -19.79
CA LYS A 127 5.49 1.09 -18.82
C LYS A 127 4.81 2.03 -17.86
N PHE A 128 4.76 1.67 -16.58
CA PHE A 128 4.19 2.54 -15.56
C PHE A 128 5.23 3.54 -15.02
N PRO A 129 4.81 4.72 -14.55
CA PRO A 129 5.69 5.63 -13.83
C PRO A 129 6.27 4.95 -12.58
N ALA A 130 7.47 5.35 -12.20
CA ALA A 130 8.13 4.75 -11.04
C ALA A 130 7.42 5.17 -9.73
N PRO A 131 7.12 4.21 -8.83
CA PRO A 131 6.40 4.53 -7.61
C PRO A 131 7.21 5.50 -6.72
N PRO A 132 6.54 6.41 -5.99
CA PRO A 132 7.20 7.39 -5.13
C PRO A 132 8.04 6.71 -4.03
N PRO A 133 9.12 7.35 -3.55
CA PRO A 133 9.98 6.76 -2.52
C PRO A 133 9.23 6.62 -1.18
N ILE A 134 8.91 5.38 -0.80
CA ILE A 134 8.28 5.07 0.49
C ILE A 134 9.25 5.39 1.64
N SER A 135 9.10 6.58 2.23
CA SER A 135 9.89 7.03 3.37
C SER A 135 9.45 6.34 4.65
N ARG A 136 10.03 5.16 4.94
CA ARG A 136 9.86 4.49 6.23
C ARG A 136 10.65 5.23 7.31
N ARG A 137 10.05 6.24 7.94
CA ARG A 137 10.55 6.83 9.19
C ARG A 137 10.65 5.73 10.25
N SER A 138 11.86 5.25 10.53
CA SER A 138 12.11 4.44 11.72
C SER A 138 11.95 5.34 12.95
N ILE A 139 10.86 5.16 13.70
CA ILE A 139 10.67 5.86 14.97
C ILE A 139 11.79 5.41 15.91
N ASN A 140 12.75 6.28 16.18
CA ASN A 140 13.78 6.03 17.18
C ASN A 140 13.18 6.29 18.57
N LEU A 141 12.60 5.25 19.18
CA LEU A 141 12.00 5.31 20.54
C LEU A 141 12.99 5.75 21.65
N ARG A 142 14.26 6.00 21.34
CA ARG A 142 15.27 6.49 22.30
C ARG A 142 15.06 7.95 22.70
N THR A 143 14.54 8.81 21.82
CA THR A 143 14.55 10.27 22.06
C THR A 143 13.52 10.73 23.11
N GLN A 144 12.41 10.00 23.31
CA GLN A 144 11.42 10.36 24.34
C GLN A 144 11.90 10.12 25.78
N LEU A 145 12.91 9.27 26.01
CA LEU A 145 13.37 8.94 27.36
C LEU A 145 14.25 10.02 28.02
N GLN A 146 14.75 11.01 27.26
CA GLN A 146 15.58 12.10 27.80
C GLN A 146 14.77 13.33 28.23
N GLN A 147 13.58 13.57 27.66
CA GLN A 147 12.76 14.74 28.00
C GLN A 147 12.04 14.64 29.36
N GLN A 148 11.97 13.45 29.97
CA GLN A 148 11.35 13.25 31.30
C GLN A 148 12.32 13.46 32.48
N GLN A 149 13.58 13.84 32.26
CA GLN A 149 14.59 13.97 33.33
C GLN A 149 14.92 15.43 33.75
N GLN A 150 14.25 16.45 33.21
CA GLN A 150 14.55 17.86 33.51
C GLN A 150 13.47 18.60 34.35
N GLN A 151 12.46 17.90 34.89
CA GLN A 151 11.49 18.47 35.83
C GLN A 151 11.59 17.80 37.21
N GLN A 152 12.65 18.13 37.96
CA GLN A 152 12.77 17.74 39.38
C GLN A 152 13.82 18.55 40.17
N GLN A 153 13.64 19.87 40.25
CA GLN A 153 14.26 20.70 41.29
C GLN A 153 13.23 21.72 41.81
N ALA A 154 13.16 21.89 43.13
CA ALA A 154 12.26 22.83 43.80
C ALA A 154 12.83 23.25 45.18
N PRO A 155 13.00 24.55 45.47
CA PRO A 155 13.22 25.06 46.82
C PRO A 155 11.88 25.41 47.52
N LYS A 156 11.92 25.68 48.84
CA LYS A 156 10.72 25.95 49.66
C LYS A 156 10.76 27.32 50.36
N THR A 157 9.59 27.97 50.37
CA THR A 157 8.99 28.80 51.45
C THR A 157 9.74 30.00 52.07
N THR A 158 9.04 31.14 52.06
CA THR A 158 8.66 31.93 53.26
C THR A 158 7.33 32.70 53.00
N ALA A 159 6.68 33.22 54.05
CA ALA A 159 5.44 34.03 53.98
C ALA A 159 5.77 35.53 53.73
N THR A 160 4.85 36.50 53.52
CA THR A 160 3.41 36.76 53.83
C THR A 160 2.76 37.57 52.66
N GLY A 161 1.47 37.96 52.57
CA GLY A 161 0.24 37.80 53.36
C GLY A 161 -0.91 38.71 52.83
N LEU A 162 -2.12 38.65 53.43
CA LEU A 162 -3.33 39.49 53.18
C LEU A 162 -4.23 39.17 51.95
N LYS A 163 -5.41 39.83 51.87
CA LYS A 163 -6.69 39.46 51.16
C LYS A 163 -7.21 40.64 50.30
N PRO A 164 -8.34 40.62 49.53
CA PRO A 164 -9.45 39.63 49.35
C PRO A 164 -9.67 39.28 47.82
N ASN A 165 -10.84 39.04 47.18
CA ASN A 165 -12.28 39.10 47.52
C ASN A 165 -13.22 38.26 46.59
N THR A 166 -14.51 38.21 46.94
CA THR A 166 -15.76 37.94 46.16
C THR A 166 -15.74 37.09 44.86
N ALA A 167 -16.17 35.82 44.99
CA ALA A 167 -17.51 35.26 44.64
C ALA A 167 -18.28 35.82 43.41
N PRO A 168 -19.18 35.04 42.74
CA PRO A 168 -20.01 33.92 43.26
C PRO A 168 -20.16 32.71 42.24
N ILE A 169 -21.01 31.65 42.31
CA ILE A 169 -21.90 31.00 43.32
C ILE A 169 -22.13 29.48 42.97
N LEU A 170 -22.76 28.71 43.89
CA LEU A 170 -23.37 27.35 43.87
C LEU A 170 -23.12 26.30 42.75
N GLY A 171 -22.95 25.03 43.19
CA GLY A 171 -22.93 23.82 42.35
C GLY A 171 -22.89 22.47 43.12
N SER A 172 -23.82 22.24 44.06
CA SER A 172 -23.99 20.97 44.82
C SER A 172 -24.51 19.81 43.94
N LEU A 173 -24.35 18.51 44.23
CA LEU A 173 -23.83 17.79 45.41
C LEU A 173 -23.44 16.33 45.04
N GLY A 174 -22.41 15.74 45.68
CA GLY A 174 -22.12 14.28 45.72
C GLY A 174 -21.49 13.65 44.45
N GLY A 175 -20.70 12.57 44.54
CA GLY A 175 -20.18 11.86 45.73
C GLY A 175 -19.48 10.53 45.37
N LEU A 176 -18.66 9.99 46.28
CA LEU A 176 -18.07 8.63 46.28
C LEU A 176 -16.94 8.30 45.27
N SER A 177 -15.71 8.65 45.67
CA SER A 177 -14.51 7.78 45.77
C SER A 177 -14.23 6.68 44.72
N ALA A 178 -13.08 6.80 44.05
CA ALA A 178 -12.21 5.65 43.74
C ALA A 178 -10.73 6.09 43.65
N GLN A 179 -9.89 5.67 44.58
CA GLN A 179 -8.44 5.90 44.52
C GLN A 179 -7.77 4.94 43.53
N LYS A 180 -6.77 5.41 42.79
CA LYS A 180 -5.89 4.55 41.97
C LYS A 180 -4.44 4.62 42.47
N PRO A 181 -3.92 3.58 43.14
CA PRO A 181 -2.56 3.60 43.66
C PRO A 181 -1.52 3.50 42.54
N THR A 182 -0.37 4.12 42.76
CA THR A 182 0.84 3.93 41.97
C THR A 182 1.55 2.63 42.35
N SER A 183 2.03 1.88 41.36
CA SER A 183 3.11 0.91 41.57
C SER A 183 3.99 0.84 40.31
N SER A 184 5.26 1.18 40.48
CA SER A 184 6.25 1.23 39.42
C SER A 184 7.01 -0.10 39.32
N SER A 185 7.19 -0.62 38.10
CA SER A 185 7.97 -1.86 37.89
C SER A 185 8.70 -1.87 36.54
N SER A 186 9.76 -1.08 36.42
CA SER A 186 10.68 -1.06 35.28
C SER A 186 11.56 -2.32 35.23
N ALA A 187 10.99 -3.44 34.76
CA ALA A 187 11.67 -4.73 34.72
C ALA A 187 12.63 -4.90 33.52
N ASN A 188 13.91 -5.15 33.82
CA ASN A 188 14.98 -5.36 32.84
C ASN A 188 14.67 -6.50 31.84
N SER A 189 14.99 -6.27 30.56
CA SER A 189 14.66 -7.10 29.38
C SER A 189 14.84 -8.62 29.56
N LYS A 190 15.87 -9.06 30.31
CA LYS A 190 16.11 -10.50 30.56
C LYS A 190 14.95 -11.20 31.31
N LYS A 191 14.13 -10.49 32.10
CA LYS A 191 12.93 -11.07 32.76
C LYS A 191 11.77 -11.34 31.78
N ARG A 192 11.68 -10.61 30.65
CA ARG A 192 10.55 -10.71 29.69
C ARG A 192 10.51 -12.03 28.90
N ALA A 193 11.61 -12.79 28.87
CA ALA A 193 11.63 -14.11 28.25
C ALA A 193 10.80 -15.14 29.04
N LYS A 194 10.83 -15.09 30.38
CA LYS A 194 10.19 -16.10 31.25
C LYS A 194 8.69 -15.81 31.46
N SER A 195 8.27 -14.54 31.49
CA SER A 195 6.85 -14.17 31.58
C SER A 195 6.04 -14.47 30.31
N ARG A 196 6.68 -14.69 29.16
CA ARG A 196 5.98 -15.08 27.91
C ARG A 196 5.33 -16.46 27.97
N LYS A 197 5.91 -17.44 28.69
CA LYS A 197 5.26 -18.75 28.90
C LYS A 197 4.04 -18.62 29.81
N ALA A 198 4.16 -17.91 30.93
CA ALA A 198 3.04 -17.66 31.85
C ALA A 198 1.89 -16.86 31.18
N GLY A 199 2.21 -15.85 30.37
CA GLY A 199 1.21 -15.06 29.65
C GLY A 199 0.47 -15.85 28.57
N LEU A 200 1.11 -16.84 27.93
CA LEU A 200 0.43 -17.73 26.98
C LEU A 200 -0.53 -18.69 27.72
N GLN A 201 -0.10 -19.26 28.84
CA GLN A 201 -0.95 -20.12 29.68
C GLN A 201 -2.22 -19.37 30.12
N ALA A 202 -2.07 -18.16 30.68
CA ALA A 202 -3.20 -17.35 31.12
C ALA A 202 -4.16 -16.93 29.98
N LEU A 203 -3.66 -16.78 28.75
CA LEU A 203 -4.50 -16.55 27.56
C LEU A 203 -5.24 -17.82 27.11
N LEU A 204 -4.60 -18.99 27.22
CA LEU A 204 -5.24 -20.28 26.94
C LEU A 204 -6.33 -20.58 27.98
N ASP A 205 -6.04 -20.41 29.27
CA ASP A 205 -7.00 -20.59 30.36
C ASP A 205 -8.20 -19.63 30.23
N GLN A 206 -7.97 -18.38 29.81
CA GLN A 206 -9.05 -17.45 29.44
C GLN A 206 -9.87 -17.98 28.25
N SER A 207 -9.23 -18.44 27.18
CA SER A 207 -9.92 -18.96 25.98
C SER A 207 -10.78 -20.20 26.27
N SER A 208 -10.34 -21.11 27.14
CA SER A 208 -11.12 -22.29 27.55
C SER A 208 -12.26 -21.93 28.50
N ASN A 209 -12.05 -20.99 29.42
CA ASN A 209 -13.03 -20.63 30.44
C ASN A 209 -14.06 -19.57 29.96
N SER A 210 -13.83 -18.94 28.80
CA SER A 210 -14.82 -18.10 28.10
C SER A 210 -16.10 -18.84 27.68
N SER A 211 -16.11 -20.18 27.73
CA SER A 211 -17.24 -21.05 27.36
C SER A 211 -18.48 -20.94 28.26
N LYS A 212 -18.45 -20.13 29.34
CA LYS A 212 -19.59 -19.94 30.27
C LYS A 212 -19.97 -18.48 30.59
N ALA A 213 -19.34 -17.48 29.98
CA ALA A 213 -19.57 -16.07 30.33
C ALA A 213 -20.25 -15.27 29.20
N SER A 214 -21.59 -15.28 29.17
CA SER A 214 -22.37 -14.45 28.23
C SER A 214 -22.11 -12.95 28.44
N ARG A 215 -21.67 -12.26 27.39
CA ARG A 215 -21.76 -10.80 27.23
C ARG A 215 -22.06 -10.46 25.76
N PRO A 216 -22.91 -9.44 25.49
CA PRO A 216 -23.39 -9.17 24.14
C PRO A 216 -22.37 -8.41 23.29
N GLY A 217 -22.14 -8.88 22.07
CA GLY A 217 -21.35 -8.18 21.05
C GLY A 217 -20.82 -9.10 19.94
N LEU A 218 -21.45 -9.06 18.77
CA LEU A 218 -20.95 -9.61 17.50
C LEU A 218 -20.52 -11.10 17.55
N GLY A 219 -21.50 -11.99 17.72
CA GLY A 219 -21.28 -13.44 17.77
C GLY A 219 -20.97 -14.10 16.42
N LEU A 220 -19.80 -13.82 15.84
CA LEU A 220 -19.22 -14.59 14.74
C LEU A 220 -17.98 -15.33 15.24
N SER A 221 -18.13 -16.63 15.52
CA SER A 221 -17.06 -17.49 16.02
C SER A 221 -16.21 -18.04 14.89
N LEU A 222 -14.90 -18.24 15.12
CA LEU A 222 -14.00 -18.87 14.14
C LEU A 222 -14.48 -20.28 13.73
N ALA A 223 -15.18 -21.00 14.63
CA ALA A 223 -15.72 -22.33 14.35
C ALA A 223 -16.77 -22.34 13.22
N ASP A 224 -17.56 -21.27 13.11
CA ASP A 224 -18.64 -21.11 12.13
C ASP A 224 -18.08 -21.05 10.68
N PHE A 225 -16.85 -20.57 10.54
CA PHE A 225 -16.14 -20.47 9.26
C PHE A 225 -15.38 -21.75 8.86
N MET A 226 -15.33 -22.76 9.73
CA MET A 226 -14.67 -24.06 9.48
C MET A 226 -15.64 -25.20 9.19
N GLN A 227 -16.93 -24.91 9.09
CA GLN A 227 -18.01 -25.90 8.98
C GLN A 227 -18.58 -26.01 7.56
N LYS A 228 -17.70 -25.94 6.55
CA LYS A 228 -18.02 -25.94 5.11
C LYS A 228 -17.12 -26.88 4.31
#